data_AF-A0A2A9P789-F1
#
_entry.id   AF-A0A2A9P789-F1
#
_cell.length_a   1.000
_cell.length_b   1.000
_cell.length_c   1.000
_cell.angle_alpha   90.00
_cell.angle_beta   90.00
_cell.angle_gamma   90.00
#
_symmetry.space_group_name_H-M   'P 1'
#
loop_
_entity.id
_entity.type
_entity.pdbx_description
1 polymer ?
#
loop_
_entity_poly.entity_id
_entity_poly.type
_entity_poly.pdbx_seq_one_letter_code
_entity_poly.pdbx_strand_id
1 'polypeptide(L)'
;MLGITIYATVSSEEKVQFLVDNFGIGRDHIFHSRNDAFLQDTLRATDGHGVDMVLNSLPGHLLQASWRCVAKHGKMMEIGKRDLVGRAKLSVELFEDNRTFHGIDLSGMLIDRPQEIRKLMDQCLDYYRQRRIKPIRPINVYSAQTVSEAFRFMQSGRHIGKIAVTMPQKNEDEQMMKMMPAVKKTRRPFSLSAHSTYLLVGGMGGIGKALATWMVERGARNFVFLSRSAGSSGQDQAFLGELESQGCCAVAVAGDVTVPDHVKRAISAAPTGIAGVLQLSMVLKDLPLFEIGYSDWKQVQDPKVRGTWNLHEALESTDLDFFILFGSLTGATGNPGQASYAAANTFLASFSQYRQSRKLPCSIVDVGVMESIGFVSRDAATRSQMHAAGFYFAQEQELIDAIEVSMAHFPTATNGSWPTTHGGYCNRAQVTQGLRSSRPRFDAANRNPWKRDIRMSLYWQLAKTEGIPDSDQTPLHALVHSIAADPDMLHQPAKQEVIVQAVGRMLCAFMLQPEENLEGKTTLSSIGIDSLVSIEIRNWWKRTLGVSISVLEIVNAGTVQGLAFKAIKSLQEKHGIKASLGE
;
A
#
# COMPACT_ATOMS: atom_id res chain seq x y z
N MET A 1 24.87 -25.02 33.77
CA MET A 1 23.41 -24.74 33.66
C MET A 1 22.92 -24.24 35.01
N LEU A 2 21.80 -23.52 35.07
CA LEU A 2 21.27 -22.91 36.31
C LEU A 2 20.65 -23.92 37.31
N GLY A 3 20.86 -25.23 37.11
CA GLY A 3 20.33 -26.27 38.00
C GLY A 3 18.81 -26.44 37.95
N ILE A 4 18.15 -25.92 36.91
CA ILE A 4 16.69 -25.99 36.75
C ILE A 4 16.27 -27.28 36.04
N THR A 5 15.16 -27.87 36.48
CA THR A 5 14.48 -28.97 35.77
C THR A 5 13.73 -28.39 34.58
N ILE A 6 13.97 -28.94 33.38
CA ILE A 6 13.40 -28.45 32.13
C ILE A 6 12.36 -29.45 31.62
N TYR A 7 11.18 -28.94 31.33
CA TYR A 7 10.14 -29.61 30.53
C TYR A 7 9.99 -28.86 29.20
N ALA A 8 9.80 -29.60 28.12
CA ALA A 8 9.70 -29.02 26.77
C ALA A 8 8.53 -29.62 25.99
N THR A 9 8.00 -28.87 25.03
CA THR A 9 6.99 -29.38 24.09
C THR A 9 7.53 -29.34 22.66
N VAL A 10 7.31 -30.42 21.89
CA VAL A 10 7.76 -30.54 20.49
C VAL A 10 6.71 -31.20 19.60
N SER A 11 6.91 -31.14 18.29
CA SER A 11 5.91 -31.57 17.29
C SER A 11 6.24 -32.87 16.57
N SER A 12 7.42 -33.44 16.79
CA SER A 12 7.91 -34.63 16.06
C SER A 12 8.98 -35.37 16.88
N GLU A 13 9.12 -36.68 16.64
CA GLU A 13 10.13 -37.51 17.31
C GLU A 13 11.57 -37.08 16.93
N GLU A 14 11.78 -36.56 15.72
CA GLU A 14 13.07 -35.96 15.34
C GLU A 14 13.47 -34.82 16.28
N LYS A 15 12.52 -33.96 16.68
CA LYS A 15 12.77 -32.86 17.62
C LYS A 15 12.96 -33.36 19.06
N VAL A 16 12.28 -34.44 19.43
CA VAL A 16 12.50 -35.12 20.71
C VAL A 16 13.95 -35.59 20.79
N GLN A 17 14.39 -36.38 19.81
CA GLN A 17 15.74 -36.94 19.76
C GLN A 17 16.79 -35.82 19.77
N PHE A 18 16.55 -34.74 19.02
CA PHE A 18 17.42 -33.56 19.04
C PHE A 18 17.58 -32.96 20.44
N LEU A 19 16.49 -32.81 21.22
CA LEU A 19 16.56 -32.28 22.59
C LEU A 19 17.27 -33.24 23.55
N VAL A 20 17.06 -34.55 23.41
CA VAL A 20 17.75 -35.57 24.19
C VAL A 20 19.26 -35.51 23.93
N ASP A 21 19.67 -35.60 22.65
CA ASP A 21 21.08 -35.73 22.27
C ASP A 21 21.88 -34.44 22.49
N ASN A 22 21.29 -33.28 22.27
CA ASN A 22 22.02 -32.01 22.27
C ASN A 22 21.87 -31.22 23.58
N PHE A 23 20.79 -31.46 24.33
CA PHE A 23 20.49 -30.71 25.56
C PHE A 23 20.34 -31.59 26.80
N GLY A 24 20.35 -32.92 26.65
CA GLY A 24 20.26 -33.86 27.77
C GLY A 24 18.91 -33.83 28.49
N ILE A 25 17.85 -33.37 27.83
CA ILE A 25 16.51 -33.34 28.40
C ILE A 25 15.94 -34.77 28.34
N GLY A 26 15.55 -35.33 29.49
CA GLY A 26 14.96 -36.67 29.57
C GLY A 26 13.73 -36.81 28.68
N ARG A 27 13.55 -37.98 28.05
CA ARG A 27 12.42 -38.25 27.14
C ARG A 27 11.06 -38.09 27.82
N ASP A 28 11.02 -38.40 29.11
CA ASP A 28 9.91 -38.26 30.04
C ASP A 28 9.58 -36.81 30.40
N HIS A 29 10.47 -35.86 30.09
CA HIS A 29 10.25 -34.42 30.25
C HIS A 29 9.87 -33.71 28.94
N ILE A 30 9.66 -34.47 27.85
CA ILE A 30 9.34 -33.92 26.53
C ILE A 30 7.93 -34.34 26.10
N PHE A 31 7.04 -33.36 25.94
CA PHE A 31 5.62 -33.55 25.64
C PHE A 31 5.24 -33.04 24.24
N HIS A 32 4.01 -33.31 23.82
CA HIS A 32 3.53 -32.92 22.50
C HIS A 32 3.03 -31.46 22.47
N SER A 33 3.38 -30.72 21.43
CA SER A 33 3.11 -29.26 21.31
C SER A 33 1.86 -28.87 20.52
N ARG A 34 1.27 -29.80 19.75
CA ARG A 34 0.13 -29.46 18.85
C ARG A 34 -1.24 -29.66 19.48
N ASN A 35 -1.30 -30.13 20.72
CA ASN A 35 -2.52 -30.31 21.51
C ASN A 35 -2.22 -29.95 22.97
N ASP A 36 -3.25 -29.90 23.80
CA ASP A 36 -3.18 -29.51 25.21
C ASP A 36 -2.83 -30.67 26.15
N ALA A 37 -2.53 -31.86 25.63
CA ALA A 37 -2.15 -33.05 26.42
C ALA A 37 -0.95 -32.79 27.34
N PHE A 38 -0.04 -31.90 26.93
CA PHE A 38 1.12 -31.51 27.73
C PHE A 38 0.75 -30.95 29.11
N LEU A 39 -0.47 -30.42 29.31
CA LEU A 39 -0.91 -29.98 30.63
C LEU A 39 -0.98 -31.15 31.61
N GLN A 40 -1.65 -32.23 31.22
CA GLN A 40 -1.78 -33.42 32.08
C GLN A 40 -0.43 -34.12 32.25
N ASP A 41 0.37 -34.17 31.19
CA ASP A 41 1.70 -34.77 31.26
C ASP A 41 2.64 -33.96 32.17
N THR A 42 2.60 -32.63 32.11
CA THR A 42 3.37 -31.74 33.00
C THR A 42 2.93 -31.92 34.45
N LEU A 43 1.62 -31.95 34.72
CA LEU A 43 1.11 -32.16 36.08
C LEU A 43 1.50 -33.55 36.61
N ARG A 44 1.44 -34.60 35.78
CA ARG A 44 1.89 -35.94 36.18
C ARG A 44 3.39 -35.96 36.50
N ALA A 45 4.21 -35.32 35.67
CA ALA A 45 5.66 -35.28 35.85
C ALA A 45 6.12 -34.36 37.00
N THR A 46 5.20 -33.60 37.60
CA THR A 46 5.44 -32.65 38.71
C THR A 46 4.58 -32.96 39.93
N ASP A 47 4.01 -34.16 40.03
CA ASP A 47 3.13 -34.58 41.13
C ASP A 47 1.99 -33.58 41.43
N GLY A 48 1.44 -32.96 40.38
CA GLY A 48 0.36 -31.99 40.45
C GLY A 48 0.77 -30.56 40.78
N HIS A 49 2.06 -30.28 40.99
CA HIS A 49 2.53 -28.94 41.37
C HIS A 49 2.55 -27.95 40.20
N GLY A 50 2.82 -28.42 38.98
CA GLY A 50 3.09 -27.56 37.83
C GLY A 50 4.54 -27.08 37.80
N VAL A 51 4.80 -25.99 37.06
CA VAL A 51 6.15 -25.44 36.88
C VAL A 51 6.24 -23.97 37.31
N ASP A 52 7.36 -23.58 37.91
CA ASP A 52 7.56 -22.22 38.45
C ASP A 52 7.58 -21.14 37.35
N MET A 53 7.99 -21.50 36.14
CA MET A 53 8.08 -20.57 35.02
C MET A 53 7.74 -21.25 33.71
N VAL A 54 6.84 -20.64 32.96
CA VAL A 54 6.46 -21.08 31.61
C VAL A 54 6.87 -20.02 30.60
N LEU A 55 7.73 -20.39 29.65
CA LEU A 55 8.01 -19.57 28.47
C LEU A 55 7.11 -20.03 27.32
N ASN A 56 6.05 -19.27 27.05
CA ASN A 56 5.03 -19.66 26.06
C ASN A 56 5.14 -18.87 24.75
N SER A 57 4.93 -19.59 23.66
CA SER A 57 4.73 -19.04 22.32
C SER A 57 3.55 -19.69 21.58
N LEU A 58 2.78 -20.55 22.26
CA LEU A 58 1.64 -21.25 21.68
C LEU A 58 0.38 -20.38 21.79
N PRO A 59 -0.44 -20.29 20.74
CA PRO A 59 -1.61 -19.42 20.76
C PRO A 59 -2.91 -20.09 21.23
N GLY A 60 -3.94 -19.29 21.48
CA GLY A 60 -5.32 -19.75 21.68
C GLY A 60 -5.52 -20.67 22.89
N HIS A 61 -6.18 -21.82 22.68
CA HIS A 61 -6.45 -22.77 23.79
C HIS A 61 -5.17 -23.36 24.38
N LEU A 62 -4.08 -23.45 23.61
CA LEU A 62 -2.79 -23.93 24.09
C LEU A 62 -2.10 -22.91 25.00
N LEU A 63 -2.34 -21.60 24.80
CA LEU A 63 -1.92 -20.56 25.74
C LEU A 63 -2.62 -20.75 27.10
N GLN A 64 -3.92 -21.05 27.09
CA GLN A 64 -4.69 -21.31 28.32
C GLN A 64 -4.20 -22.57 29.03
N ALA A 65 -3.91 -23.64 28.28
CA ALA A 65 -3.33 -24.86 28.84
C ALA A 65 -1.95 -24.58 29.47
N SER A 66 -1.10 -23.80 28.79
CA SER A 66 0.21 -23.37 29.31
C SER A 66 0.09 -22.52 30.57
N TRP A 67 -0.91 -21.63 30.64
CA TRP A 67 -1.17 -20.82 31.84
C TRP A 67 -1.60 -21.66 33.05
N ARG A 68 -2.30 -22.77 32.81
CA ARG A 68 -2.67 -23.74 33.85
C ARG A 68 -1.50 -24.60 34.33
N CYS A 69 -0.44 -24.76 33.53
CA CYS A 69 0.80 -25.43 33.96
C CYS A 69 1.59 -24.62 34.99
N VAL A 70 1.37 -23.31 35.10
CA VAL A 70 2.11 -22.45 36.04
C VAL A 70 1.75 -22.83 37.49
N ALA A 71 2.75 -23.14 38.30
CA ALA A 71 2.57 -23.45 39.71
C ALA A 71 2.10 -22.21 40.51
N LYS A 72 1.69 -22.41 41.77
CA LYS A 72 1.42 -21.30 42.70
C LYS A 72 2.67 -20.44 42.84
N HIS A 73 2.51 -19.11 42.89
CA HIS A 73 3.60 -18.13 42.87
C HIS A 73 4.45 -18.08 41.59
N GLY A 74 4.10 -18.88 40.58
CA GLY A 74 4.85 -19.00 39.33
C GLY A 74 4.66 -17.84 38.35
N LYS A 75 5.41 -17.90 37.25
CA LYS A 75 5.50 -16.85 36.23
C LYS A 75 5.20 -17.37 34.83
N MET A 76 4.31 -16.70 34.12
CA MET A 76 4.13 -16.88 32.69
C MET A 76 4.90 -15.80 31.94
N MET A 77 5.67 -16.23 30.95
CA MET A 77 6.48 -15.39 30.07
C MET A 77 5.94 -15.58 28.64
N GLU A 78 5.04 -14.70 28.21
CA GLU A 78 4.38 -14.76 26.91
C GLU A 78 5.18 -13.99 25.86
N ILE A 79 5.72 -14.70 24.87
CA ILE A 79 6.42 -14.11 23.73
C ILE A 79 5.59 -14.15 22.44
N GLY A 80 4.45 -14.84 22.44
CA GLY A 80 3.52 -14.89 21.32
C GLY A 80 2.75 -13.58 21.15
N LYS A 81 2.81 -12.99 19.96
CA LYS A 81 2.10 -11.74 19.67
C LYS A 81 0.63 -11.93 19.28
N ARG A 82 0.26 -13.12 18.78
CA ARG A 82 -1.07 -13.33 18.16
C ARG A 82 -2.22 -13.03 19.13
N ASP A 83 -2.18 -13.61 20.31
CA ASP A 83 -3.25 -13.45 21.32
C ASP A 83 -3.17 -12.11 22.04
N LEU A 84 -1.96 -11.57 22.25
CA LEU A 84 -1.77 -10.22 22.81
C LEU A 84 -2.38 -9.14 21.91
N VAL A 85 -2.04 -9.15 20.62
CA VAL A 85 -2.63 -8.23 19.62
C VAL A 85 -4.11 -8.51 19.41
N GLY A 86 -4.49 -9.80 19.42
CA GLY A 86 -5.86 -10.28 19.27
C GLY A 86 -6.76 -10.01 20.48
N ARG A 87 -6.25 -9.39 21.55
CA ARG A 87 -6.98 -9.08 22.79
C ARG A 87 -7.66 -10.32 23.39
N ALA A 88 -6.93 -11.44 23.41
CA ALA A 88 -7.41 -12.69 23.99
C ALA A 88 -7.77 -12.50 25.48
N LYS A 89 -8.78 -13.25 25.93
CA LYS A 89 -9.21 -13.24 27.35
C LYS A 89 -8.32 -14.20 28.14
N LEU A 90 -7.90 -13.78 29.34
CA LEU A 90 -7.15 -14.60 30.28
C LEU A 90 -8.02 -14.91 31.49
N SER A 91 -7.97 -16.15 32.00
CA SER A 91 -8.68 -16.49 33.23
C SER A 91 -8.04 -15.79 34.42
N VAL A 92 -8.83 -14.96 35.10
CA VAL A 92 -8.39 -14.18 36.28
C VAL A 92 -8.31 -15.01 37.55
N GLU A 93 -8.99 -16.16 37.61
CA GLU A 93 -9.00 -17.07 38.76
C GLU A 93 -7.59 -17.56 39.12
N LEU A 94 -6.75 -17.80 38.11
CA LEU A 94 -5.39 -18.32 38.33
C LEU A 94 -4.45 -17.31 39.02
N PHE A 95 -4.84 -16.04 39.13
CA PHE A 95 -4.09 -15.05 39.89
C PHE A 95 -4.29 -15.17 41.41
N GLU A 96 -5.33 -15.88 41.89
CA GLU A 96 -5.56 -16.13 43.33
C GLU A 96 -4.41 -16.93 43.96
N ASP A 97 -3.73 -17.75 43.16
CA ASP A 97 -2.53 -18.49 43.53
C ASP A 97 -1.24 -17.64 43.49
N ASN A 98 -1.35 -16.30 43.50
CA ASN A 98 -0.24 -15.34 43.41
C ASN A 98 0.64 -15.50 42.15
N ARG A 99 0.06 -15.91 41.03
CA ARG A 99 0.79 -16.06 39.76
C ARG A 99 1.00 -14.70 39.10
N THR A 100 2.10 -14.54 38.37
CA THR A 100 2.36 -13.34 37.55
C THR A 100 2.38 -13.67 36.06
N PHE A 101 1.76 -12.82 35.23
CA PHE A 101 1.73 -12.96 33.78
C PHE A 101 2.49 -11.79 33.12
N HIS A 102 3.51 -12.10 32.33
CA HIS A 102 4.35 -11.12 31.63
C HIS A 102 4.22 -11.28 30.12
N GLY A 103 3.66 -10.27 29.45
CA GLY A 103 3.75 -10.13 27.99
C GLY A 103 5.06 -9.45 27.60
N ILE A 104 5.83 -10.05 26.70
CA ILE A 104 7.19 -9.61 26.37
C ILE A 104 7.29 -9.24 24.89
N ASP A 105 7.51 -7.95 24.60
CA ASP A 105 7.78 -7.46 23.24
C ASP A 105 9.14 -6.77 23.16
N LEU A 106 10.17 -7.53 22.78
CA LEU A 106 11.52 -7.00 22.59
C LEU A 106 11.61 -5.98 21.44
N SER A 107 10.73 -6.05 20.44
CA SER A 107 10.73 -5.11 19.32
C SER A 107 10.26 -3.72 19.76
N GLY A 108 9.20 -3.65 20.57
CA GLY A 108 8.75 -2.39 21.18
C GLY A 108 9.79 -1.82 22.15
N MET A 109 10.38 -2.68 22.99
CA MET A 109 11.43 -2.28 23.94
C MET A 109 12.68 -1.70 23.26
N LEU A 110 13.01 -2.12 22.03
CA LEU A 110 14.13 -1.53 21.28
C LEU A 110 13.92 -0.05 21.01
N ILE A 111 12.68 0.36 20.79
CA ILE A 111 12.28 1.75 20.52
C ILE A 111 12.17 2.52 21.85
N ASP A 112 11.43 1.95 22.80
CA ASP A 112 11.03 2.68 24.02
C ASP A 112 12.10 2.64 25.12
N ARG A 113 12.93 1.58 25.18
CA ARG A 113 13.92 1.33 26.23
C ARG A 113 15.26 0.80 25.67
N PRO A 114 15.92 1.54 24.76
CA PRO A 114 17.14 1.09 24.10
C PRO A 114 18.30 0.80 25.06
N GLN A 115 18.36 1.47 26.20
CA GLN A 115 19.41 1.25 27.21
C GLN A 115 19.29 -0.13 27.89
N GLU A 116 18.07 -0.61 28.14
CA GLU A 116 17.85 -1.93 28.73
C GLU A 116 18.17 -3.05 27.73
N ILE A 117 17.79 -2.86 26.45
CA ILE A 117 18.18 -3.81 25.38
C ILE A 117 19.69 -3.90 25.23
N ARG A 118 20.41 -2.76 25.33
CA ARG A 118 21.88 -2.77 25.32
C ARG A 118 22.45 -3.63 26.45
N LYS A 119 21.99 -3.43 27.69
CA LYS A 119 22.43 -4.24 28.84
C LYS A 119 22.18 -5.75 28.63
N LEU A 120 21.01 -6.11 28.11
CA LEU A 120 20.69 -7.51 27.79
C LEU A 120 21.59 -8.08 26.69
N MET A 121 21.92 -7.27 25.68
CA MET A 121 22.83 -7.68 24.60
C MET A 121 24.25 -7.88 25.13
N ASP A 122 24.73 -6.99 25.99
CA ASP A 122 26.05 -7.12 26.65
C ASP A 122 26.11 -8.41 27.49
N GLN A 123 25.06 -8.70 28.27
CA GLN A 123 24.94 -9.95 29.03
C GLN A 123 24.96 -11.20 28.13
N CYS A 124 24.26 -11.17 26.99
CA CYS A 124 24.31 -12.27 26.02
C CYS A 124 25.72 -12.48 25.46
N LEU A 125 26.45 -11.40 25.15
CA LEU A 125 27.83 -11.48 24.69
C LEU A 125 28.76 -12.06 25.75
N ASP A 126 28.57 -11.70 27.01
CA ASP A 126 29.34 -12.25 28.12
C ASP A 126 29.07 -13.75 28.33
N TYR A 127 27.80 -14.18 28.25
CA TYR A 127 27.47 -15.61 28.26
C TYR A 127 28.09 -16.36 27.08
N TYR A 128 28.16 -15.74 25.90
CA TYR A 128 28.78 -16.33 24.73
C TYR A 128 30.30 -16.47 24.93
N ARG A 129 30.98 -15.42 25.40
CA ARG A 129 32.43 -15.43 25.71
C ARG A 129 32.77 -16.47 26.77
N GLN A 130 31.92 -16.60 27.79
CA GLN A 130 32.04 -17.62 28.85
C GLN A 130 31.63 -19.03 28.38
N ARG A 131 31.25 -19.21 27.10
CA ARG A 131 30.77 -20.48 26.51
C ARG A 131 29.56 -21.07 27.22
N ARG A 132 28.79 -20.24 27.94
CA ARG A 132 27.53 -20.63 28.60
C ARG A 132 26.38 -20.76 27.61
N ILE A 133 26.44 -20.02 26.51
CA ILE A 133 25.57 -20.18 25.34
C ILE A 133 26.42 -20.45 24.11
N LYS A 134 25.83 -21.13 23.12
CA LYS A 134 26.47 -21.50 21.85
C LYS A 134 25.60 -21.03 20.69
N PRO A 135 26.15 -20.87 19.47
CA PRO A 135 25.33 -20.59 18.29
C PRO A 135 24.27 -21.68 18.10
N ILE A 136 23.06 -21.27 17.72
CA ILE A 136 21.96 -22.20 17.45
C ILE A 136 22.33 -23.08 16.26
N ARG A 137 22.15 -24.39 16.40
CA ARG A 137 22.37 -25.39 15.35
C ARG A 137 21.14 -26.31 15.24
N PRO A 138 20.82 -26.86 14.06
CA PRO A 138 21.45 -26.57 12.77
C PRO A 138 21.08 -25.17 12.24
N ILE A 139 21.87 -24.67 11.28
CA ILE A 139 21.56 -23.44 10.54
C ILE A 139 21.29 -23.84 9.09
N ASN A 140 20.05 -23.69 8.64
CA ASN A 140 19.64 -23.91 7.27
C ASN A 140 19.88 -22.63 6.49
N VAL A 141 20.89 -22.62 5.63
CA VAL A 141 21.32 -21.43 4.89
C VAL A 141 20.74 -21.47 3.48
N TYR A 142 20.04 -20.41 3.10
CA TYR A 142 19.51 -20.20 1.76
C TYR A 142 20.19 -18.99 1.11
N SER A 143 20.31 -18.99 -0.22
CA SER A 143 20.72 -17.80 -0.95
C SER A 143 19.57 -16.79 -0.98
N ALA A 144 19.89 -15.50 -1.08
CA ALA A 144 18.90 -14.46 -1.35
C ALA A 144 18.06 -14.74 -2.63
N GLN A 145 18.60 -15.50 -3.58
CA GLN A 145 17.88 -15.93 -4.79
C GLN A 145 16.74 -16.91 -4.50
N THR A 146 16.95 -17.82 -3.55
CA THR A 146 15.99 -18.87 -3.18
C THR A 146 15.24 -18.51 -1.90
N VAL A 147 15.15 -17.22 -1.56
CA VAL A 147 14.51 -16.76 -0.33
C VAL A 147 13.07 -17.27 -0.17
N SER A 148 12.32 -17.42 -1.27
CA SER A 148 10.98 -18.01 -1.23
C SER A 148 10.97 -19.45 -0.71
N GLU A 149 12.01 -20.23 -1.01
CA GLU A 149 12.15 -21.60 -0.49
C GLU A 149 12.43 -21.60 1.01
N ALA A 150 13.23 -20.64 1.49
CA ALA A 150 13.48 -20.44 2.92
C ALA A 150 12.17 -20.18 3.70
N PHE A 151 11.31 -19.31 3.16
CA PHE A 151 9.98 -19.04 3.74
C PHE A 151 9.06 -20.26 3.70
N ARG A 152 9.02 -20.99 2.58
CA ARG A 152 8.24 -22.24 2.47
C ARG A 152 8.71 -23.29 3.49
N PHE A 153 10.03 -23.45 3.65
CA PHE A 153 10.59 -24.36 4.64
C PHE A 153 10.23 -23.94 6.07
N MET A 154 10.31 -22.64 6.38
CA MET A 154 9.89 -22.07 7.66
C MET A 154 8.41 -22.38 7.97
N GLN A 155 7.52 -22.12 7.02
CA GLN A 155 6.07 -22.34 7.14
C GLN A 155 5.72 -23.81 7.41
N SER A 156 6.49 -24.76 6.89
CA SER A 156 6.25 -26.18 7.15
C SER A 156 6.38 -26.58 8.63
N GLY A 157 7.03 -25.75 9.46
CA GLY A 157 7.26 -26.02 10.88
C GLY A 157 8.20 -27.20 11.17
N ARG A 158 8.80 -27.81 10.13
CA ARG A 158 9.72 -28.94 10.25
C ARG A 158 11.14 -28.53 10.64
N HIS A 159 11.51 -27.27 10.44
CA HIS A 159 12.86 -26.80 10.71
C HIS A 159 13.23 -26.94 12.20
N ILE A 160 14.48 -27.34 12.44
CA ILE A 160 15.15 -27.28 13.73
C ILE A 160 16.23 -26.20 13.63
N GLY A 161 16.42 -25.44 14.71
CA GLY A 161 17.44 -24.41 14.77
C GLY A 161 17.04 -23.13 14.02
N LYS A 162 17.95 -22.61 13.18
CA LYS A 162 17.78 -21.28 12.55
C LYS A 162 17.78 -21.37 11.02
N ILE A 163 16.95 -20.56 10.38
CA ILE A 163 17.01 -20.33 8.94
C ILE A 163 17.75 -19.00 8.72
N ALA A 164 18.77 -19.01 7.88
CA ALA A 164 19.59 -17.85 7.54
C ALA A 164 19.59 -17.62 6.03
N VAL A 165 19.65 -16.35 5.62
CA VAL A 165 19.74 -15.96 4.21
C VAL A 165 21.07 -15.29 3.96
N THR A 166 21.85 -15.81 3.03
CA THR A 166 23.11 -15.21 2.60
C THR A 166 22.84 -14.17 1.53
N MET A 167 23.29 -12.94 1.79
CA MET A 167 23.22 -11.84 0.83
C MET A 167 24.43 -11.92 -0.13
N PRO A 168 24.24 -11.63 -1.43
CA PRO A 168 25.35 -11.64 -2.40
C PRO A 168 26.40 -10.58 -2.05
N GLN A 169 27.68 -10.93 -2.19
CA GLN A 169 28.77 -9.98 -1.99
C GLN A 169 29.15 -9.29 -3.29
N LYS A 170 29.49 -8.00 -3.21
CA LYS A 170 29.67 -7.10 -4.37
C LYS A 170 30.75 -7.52 -5.37
N ASN A 171 31.72 -8.35 -4.95
CA ASN A 171 32.95 -8.61 -5.71
C ASN A 171 33.12 -10.05 -6.19
N GLU A 172 32.33 -11.02 -5.69
CA GLU A 172 32.53 -12.45 -6.01
C GLU A 172 31.47 -13.01 -6.97
N ASP A 173 30.37 -12.27 -7.18
CA ASP A 173 29.11 -12.82 -7.70
C ASP A 173 28.49 -11.97 -8.83
N GLU A 174 29.28 -11.45 -9.78
CA GLU A 174 28.76 -10.66 -10.91
C GLU A 174 27.74 -11.44 -11.76
N GLN A 175 27.95 -12.73 -11.94
CA GLN A 175 27.04 -13.61 -12.68
C GLN A 175 25.77 -13.91 -11.85
N MET A 176 25.92 -14.03 -10.53
CA MET A 176 24.83 -14.22 -9.57
C MET A 176 23.94 -12.98 -9.41
N MET A 177 24.51 -11.77 -9.46
CA MET A 177 23.76 -10.50 -9.47
C MET A 177 22.89 -10.33 -10.72
N LYS A 178 23.33 -10.86 -11.87
CA LYS A 178 22.56 -10.82 -13.14
C LYS A 178 21.34 -11.76 -13.15
N MET A 179 21.36 -12.84 -12.36
CA MET A 179 20.28 -13.83 -12.29
C MET A 179 19.28 -13.58 -11.17
N MET A 180 19.57 -12.67 -10.23
CA MET A 180 18.55 -12.23 -9.28
C MET A 180 17.41 -11.58 -10.05
N PRO A 181 16.13 -11.85 -9.70
CA PRO A 181 15.04 -11.05 -10.22
C PRO A 181 15.39 -9.60 -9.94
N ALA A 182 15.45 -8.79 -10.99
CA ALA A 182 15.77 -7.39 -10.85
C ALA A 182 14.77 -6.81 -9.85
N VAL A 183 15.22 -6.62 -8.61
CA VAL A 183 14.46 -5.82 -7.64
C VAL A 183 14.51 -4.45 -8.26
N LYS A 184 13.47 -4.11 -9.04
CA LYS A 184 13.19 -2.75 -9.47
C LYS A 184 13.37 -1.95 -8.20
N LYS A 185 14.45 -1.16 -8.11
CA LYS A 185 14.81 -0.38 -6.93
C LYS A 185 13.50 0.16 -6.37
N THR A 186 13.07 -0.37 -5.23
CA THR A 186 11.94 0.16 -4.49
C THR A 186 12.27 1.63 -4.31
N ARG A 187 11.40 2.47 -4.88
CA ARG A 187 11.55 3.92 -5.13
C ARG A 187 12.73 4.54 -4.36
N ARG A 188 13.70 5.13 -5.07
CA ARG A 188 14.77 5.91 -4.41
C ARG A 188 14.09 6.85 -3.41
N PRO A 189 14.55 6.94 -2.15
CA PRO A 189 13.95 7.85 -1.19
C PRO A 189 14.03 9.27 -1.77
N PHE A 190 12.88 9.83 -2.11
CA PHE A 190 12.73 11.21 -2.57
C PHE A 190 12.63 12.09 -1.33
N SER A 191 13.49 13.10 -1.23
CA SER A 191 13.54 14.02 -0.10
C SER A 191 13.64 15.45 -0.57
N LEU A 192 12.93 16.34 0.11
CA LEU A 192 12.94 17.78 -0.07
C LEU A 192 13.80 18.42 1.03
N SER A 193 14.44 19.53 0.70
CA SER A 193 15.25 20.30 1.64
C SER A 193 14.38 20.95 2.71
N ALA A 194 14.73 20.74 3.97
CA ALA A 194 14.11 21.44 5.11
C ALA A 194 14.52 22.93 5.18
N HIS A 195 15.53 23.35 4.42
CA HIS A 195 16.07 24.73 4.44
C HIS A 195 15.63 25.56 3.25
N SER A 196 14.99 24.94 2.26
CA SER A 196 14.48 25.62 1.07
C SER A 196 13.02 26.06 1.27
N THR A 197 12.60 27.07 0.52
CA THR A 197 11.20 27.53 0.48
C THR A 197 10.50 27.11 -0.82
N TYR A 198 9.26 26.65 -0.69
CA TYR A 198 8.43 26.18 -1.80
C TYR A 198 7.21 27.10 -2.02
N LEU A 199 7.07 27.66 -3.22
CA LEU A 199 5.98 28.56 -3.59
C LEU A 199 4.84 27.77 -4.26
N LEU A 200 3.66 27.77 -3.64
CA LEU A 200 2.45 27.13 -4.15
C LEU A 200 1.43 28.20 -4.55
N VAL A 201 1.31 28.45 -5.85
CA VAL A 201 0.33 29.42 -6.38
C VAL A 201 -1.00 28.72 -6.61
N GLY A 202 -2.08 29.23 -6.00
CA GLY A 202 -3.35 28.51 -5.90
C GLY A 202 -3.31 27.34 -4.90
N GLY A 203 -2.28 27.28 -4.04
CA GLY A 203 -2.01 26.16 -3.15
C GLY A 203 -3.02 25.95 -2.00
N MET A 204 -3.89 26.93 -1.73
CA MET A 204 -4.94 26.78 -0.71
C MET A 204 -6.14 25.93 -1.18
N GLY A 205 -6.13 25.46 -2.43
CA GLY A 205 -7.09 24.47 -2.92
C GLY A 205 -6.79 23.06 -2.41
N GLY A 206 -7.75 22.13 -2.57
CA GLY A 206 -7.61 20.77 -2.04
C GLY A 206 -6.38 20.02 -2.56
N ILE A 207 -6.03 20.18 -3.83
CA ILE A 207 -4.80 19.61 -4.42
C ILE A 207 -3.55 20.22 -3.79
N GLY A 208 -3.51 21.54 -3.65
CA GLY A 208 -2.33 22.21 -3.08
C GLY A 208 -2.11 21.86 -1.61
N LYS A 209 -3.20 21.71 -0.82
CA LYS A 209 -3.12 21.26 0.58
C LYS A 209 -2.57 19.83 0.68
N ALA A 210 -3.13 18.90 -0.11
CA ALA A 210 -2.66 17.50 -0.14
C ALA A 210 -1.17 17.40 -0.53
N LEU A 211 -0.75 18.15 -1.55
CA LEU A 211 0.65 18.19 -1.97
C LEU A 211 1.56 18.81 -0.91
N ALA A 212 1.14 19.90 -0.26
CA ALA A 212 1.92 20.49 0.82
C ALA A 212 2.10 19.51 2.00
N THR A 213 1.05 18.81 2.41
CA THR A 213 1.13 17.75 3.44
C THR A 213 2.12 16.66 3.03
N TRP A 214 2.01 16.14 1.80
CA TRP A 214 2.97 15.16 1.28
C TRP A 214 4.41 15.72 1.24
N MET A 215 4.60 16.98 0.84
CA MET A 215 5.93 17.61 0.82
C MET A 215 6.53 17.71 2.23
N VAL A 216 5.72 17.92 3.28
CA VAL A 216 6.17 17.88 4.68
C VAL A 216 6.70 16.49 5.06
N GLU A 217 5.99 15.43 4.67
CA GLU A 217 6.43 14.04 4.86
C GLU A 217 7.74 13.75 4.10
N ARG A 218 7.99 14.45 3.00
CA ARG A 218 9.25 14.39 2.24
C ARG A 218 10.35 15.30 2.76
N GLY A 219 10.12 16.06 3.84
CA GLY A 219 11.13 16.89 4.51
C GLY A 219 11.04 18.39 4.27
N ALA A 220 10.12 18.87 3.43
CA ALA A 220 9.91 20.30 3.26
C ALA A 220 9.43 20.95 4.56
N ARG A 221 9.93 22.16 4.85
CA ARG A 221 9.56 22.90 6.07
C ARG A 221 9.13 24.34 5.82
N ASN A 222 9.43 24.93 4.67
CA ASN A 222 9.09 26.33 4.40
C ASN A 222 8.20 26.44 3.17
N PHE A 223 7.05 27.08 3.33
CA PHE A 223 6.05 27.24 2.27
C PHE A 223 5.60 28.69 2.14
N VAL A 224 5.38 29.11 0.90
CA VAL A 224 4.64 30.34 0.59
C VAL A 224 3.43 29.97 -0.25
N PHE A 225 2.24 30.39 0.18
CA PHE A 225 1.00 30.19 -0.54
C PHE A 225 0.52 31.50 -1.14
N LEU A 226 0.48 31.59 -2.48
CA LEU A 226 -0.05 32.76 -3.18
C LEU A 226 -1.44 32.45 -3.73
N SER A 227 -2.47 33.12 -3.24
CA SER A 227 -3.81 33.07 -3.85
C SER A 227 -4.62 34.31 -3.49
N ARG A 228 -5.65 34.62 -4.27
CA ARG A 228 -6.47 35.85 -4.08
C ARG A 228 -7.01 36.02 -2.67
N SER A 229 -7.30 34.92 -1.98
CA SER A 229 -7.86 34.87 -0.63
C SER A 229 -6.98 34.07 0.35
N ALA A 230 -5.68 33.94 0.09
CA ALA A 230 -4.81 33.12 0.94
C ALA A 230 -4.85 33.61 2.40
N GLY A 231 -5.13 32.70 3.33
CA GLY A 231 -5.14 33.00 4.76
C GLY A 231 -6.38 33.78 5.23
N SER A 232 -7.36 34.09 4.37
CA SER A 232 -8.54 34.84 4.81
C SER A 232 -9.66 33.97 5.37
N SER A 233 -9.65 32.66 5.09
CA SER A 233 -10.70 31.74 5.55
C SER A 233 -10.28 30.96 6.80
N GLY A 234 -11.25 30.56 7.63
CA GLY A 234 -10.98 29.70 8.80
C GLY A 234 -10.36 28.35 8.42
N GLN A 235 -10.70 27.81 7.24
CA GLN A 235 -10.08 26.58 6.72
C GLN A 235 -8.62 26.77 6.29
N ASP A 236 -8.24 27.98 5.90
CA ASP A 236 -6.87 28.31 5.56
C ASP A 236 -6.03 28.47 6.82
N GLN A 237 -6.56 29.17 7.82
CA GLN A 237 -5.91 29.32 9.13
C GLN A 237 -5.73 27.96 9.83
N ALA A 238 -6.74 27.09 9.79
CA ALA A 238 -6.64 25.74 10.34
C ALA A 238 -5.54 24.92 9.64
N PHE A 239 -5.44 25.01 8.32
CA PHE A 239 -4.42 24.30 7.54
C PHE A 239 -3.01 24.84 7.79
N LEU A 240 -2.85 26.17 7.91
CA LEU A 240 -1.57 26.77 8.29
C LEU A 240 -1.13 26.32 9.69
N GLY A 241 -2.06 26.29 10.66
CA GLY A 241 -1.80 25.76 12.01
C GLY A 241 -1.44 24.27 12.01
N GLU A 242 -2.02 23.48 11.12
CA GLU A 242 -1.64 22.07 10.92
C GLU A 242 -0.19 21.94 10.44
N LEU A 243 0.23 22.74 9.46
CA LEU A 243 1.62 22.77 8.98
C LEU A 243 2.58 23.23 10.07
N GLU A 244 2.22 24.26 10.84
CA GLU A 244 3.01 24.75 11.98
C GLU A 244 3.17 23.68 13.07
N SER A 245 2.12 22.90 13.36
CA SER A 245 2.19 21.79 14.31
C SER A 245 3.15 20.67 13.88
N GLN A 246 3.43 20.58 12.57
CA GLN A 246 4.41 19.66 11.98
C GLN A 246 5.82 20.28 11.88
N GLY A 247 6.02 21.46 12.47
CA GLY A 247 7.30 22.17 12.50
C GLY A 247 7.62 22.95 11.22
N CYS A 248 6.61 23.33 10.44
CA CYS A 248 6.78 24.10 9.21
C CYS A 248 6.56 25.60 9.44
N CYS A 249 7.22 26.43 8.63
CA CYS A 249 6.92 27.84 8.46
C CYS A 249 6.09 28.02 7.19
N ALA A 250 4.82 28.41 7.32
CA ALA A 250 3.91 28.58 6.19
C ALA A 250 3.40 30.02 6.12
N VAL A 251 3.72 30.73 5.03
CA VAL A 251 3.29 32.13 4.82
C VAL A 251 2.20 32.19 3.76
N ALA A 252 1.02 32.71 4.13
CA ALA A 252 -0.05 32.98 3.19
C ALA A 252 0.02 34.43 2.67
N VAL A 253 0.10 34.59 1.36
CA VAL A 253 0.14 35.90 0.69
C VAL A 253 -1.11 36.07 -0.16
N ALA A 254 -1.99 36.96 0.29
CA ALA A 254 -3.18 37.35 -0.47
C ALA A 254 -2.77 38.14 -1.72
N GLY A 255 -3.05 37.60 -2.90
CA GLY A 255 -2.69 38.24 -4.16
C GLY A 255 -3.06 37.44 -5.40
N ASP A 256 -3.25 38.18 -6.49
CA ASP A 256 -3.42 37.64 -7.84
C ASP A 256 -2.08 37.46 -8.56
N VAL A 257 -1.77 36.24 -9.01
CA VAL A 257 -0.53 35.90 -9.75
C VAL A 257 -0.40 36.66 -11.08
N THR A 258 -1.51 37.15 -11.63
CA THR A 258 -1.52 37.94 -12.87
C THR A 258 -0.96 39.35 -12.69
N VAL A 259 -0.76 39.79 -11.44
CA VAL A 259 -0.15 41.07 -11.06
C VAL A 259 1.31 40.84 -10.66
N PRO A 260 2.30 41.36 -11.40
CA PRO A 260 3.72 41.13 -11.12
C PRO A 260 4.16 41.47 -9.69
N ASP A 261 3.64 42.57 -9.13
CA ASP A 261 4.00 42.99 -7.77
C ASP A 261 3.52 42.02 -6.70
N HIS A 262 2.42 41.31 -6.95
CA HIS A 262 1.91 40.29 -6.02
C HIS A 262 2.82 39.08 -5.99
N VAL A 263 3.35 38.68 -7.16
CA VAL A 263 4.34 37.61 -7.29
C VAL A 263 5.64 37.99 -6.58
N LYS A 264 6.14 39.21 -6.80
CA LYS A 264 7.35 39.71 -6.11
C LYS A 264 7.18 39.73 -4.59
N ARG A 265 6.01 40.17 -4.08
CA ARG A 265 5.72 40.12 -2.65
C ARG A 265 5.70 38.69 -2.11
N ALA A 266 5.13 37.74 -2.83
CA ALA A 266 5.13 36.34 -2.43
C ALA A 266 6.55 35.77 -2.36
N ILE A 267 7.38 36.03 -3.38
CA ILE A 267 8.79 35.59 -3.39
C ILE A 267 9.57 36.24 -2.23
N SER A 268 9.33 37.53 -1.95
CA SER A 268 10.02 38.26 -0.88
C SER A 268 9.58 37.83 0.53
N ALA A 269 8.43 37.18 0.66
CA ALA A 269 7.92 36.66 1.93
C ALA A 269 8.54 35.30 2.31
N ALA A 270 9.34 34.70 1.42
CA ALA A 270 10.01 33.44 1.67
C ALA A 270 11.13 33.63 2.72
N PRO A 271 11.17 32.82 3.79
CA PRO A 271 12.21 32.94 4.82
C PRO A 271 13.60 32.58 4.28
N THR A 272 13.64 31.76 3.22
CA THR A 272 14.85 31.42 2.47
C THR A 272 14.57 31.59 0.97
N GLY A 273 15.59 31.44 0.12
CA GLY A 273 15.38 31.46 -1.33
C GLY A 273 14.33 30.44 -1.78
N ILE A 274 13.56 30.78 -2.81
CA ILE A 274 12.63 29.84 -3.44
C ILE A 274 13.46 28.77 -4.16
N ALA A 275 13.24 27.50 -3.83
CA ALA A 275 13.84 26.37 -4.55
C ALA A 275 12.83 25.65 -5.45
N GLY A 276 11.53 25.79 -5.20
CA GLY A 276 10.52 25.09 -5.99
C GLY A 276 9.23 25.86 -6.14
N VAL A 277 8.62 25.76 -7.33
CA VAL A 277 7.35 26.39 -7.65
C VAL A 277 6.34 25.35 -8.10
N LEU A 278 5.15 25.36 -7.51
CA LEU A 278 3.97 24.67 -8.01
C LEU A 278 2.93 25.72 -8.44
N GLN A 279 2.65 25.80 -9.73
CA GLN A 279 1.64 26.69 -10.30
C GLN A 279 0.33 25.94 -10.48
N LEU A 280 -0.52 25.99 -9.46
CA LEU A 280 -1.82 25.30 -9.38
C LEU A 280 -3.01 26.19 -9.71
N SER A 281 -2.79 27.48 -9.99
CA SER A 281 -3.90 28.42 -10.19
C SER A 281 -4.75 28.05 -11.40
N MET A 282 -6.06 28.08 -11.18
CA MET A 282 -7.06 27.80 -12.21
C MET A 282 -8.36 28.54 -11.92
N VAL A 283 -9.06 28.90 -12.99
CA VAL A 283 -10.45 29.35 -12.98
C VAL A 283 -11.15 28.60 -14.11
N LEU A 284 -12.36 28.10 -13.83
CA LEU A 284 -13.21 27.44 -14.81
C LEU A 284 -14.40 28.35 -15.15
N LYS A 285 -14.74 28.37 -16.43
CA LYS A 285 -15.92 29.06 -16.97
C LYS A 285 -16.34 28.29 -18.22
N ASP A 286 -17.15 27.27 -17.99
CA ASP A 286 -17.54 26.33 -19.04
C ASP A 286 -18.70 26.91 -19.84
N LEU A 287 -18.46 27.16 -21.13
CA LEU A 287 -19.40 27.77 -22.06
C LEU A 287 -19.20 27.21 -23.48
N PRO A 288 -20.26 27.06 -24.29
CA PRO A 288 -20.12 26.77 -25.72
C PRO A 288 -19.23 27.81 -26.40
N LEU A 289 -18.40 27.38 -27.37
CA LEU A 289 -17.38 28.25 -27.99
C LEU A 289 -17.95 29.58 -28.52
N PHE A 290 -19.15 29.55 -29.10
CA PHE A 290 -19.82 30.72 -29.68
C PHE A 290 -20.46 31.65 -28.63
N GLU A 291 -20.51 31.25 -27.36
CA GLU A 291 -21.01 32.07 -26.23
C GLU A 291 -19.87 32.66 -25.38
N ILE A 292 -18.61 32.30 -25.64
CA ILE A 292 -17.48 32.79 -24.85
C ILE A 292 -17.21 34.26 -25.19
N GLY A 293 -17.51 35.15 -24.24
CA GLY A 293 -17.09 36.55 -24.29
C GLY A 293 -15.59 36.72 -24.05
N TYR A 294 -15.04 37.86 -24.47
CA TYR A 294 -13.61 38.17 -24.24
C TYR A 294 -13.24 38.23 -22.74
N SER A 295 -14.16 38.70 -21.89
CA SER A 295 -13.98 38.71 -20.43
C SER A 295 -13.91 37.30 -19.86
N ASP A 296 -14.78 36.39 -20.31
CA ASP A 296 -14.78 34.99 -19.87
C ASP A 296 -13.49 34.29 -20.31
N TRP A 297 -13.05 34.55 -21.55
CA TRP A 297 -11.78 34.04 -22.07
C TRP A 297 -10.60 34.48 -21.21
N LYS A 298 -10.46 35.79 -20.94
CA LYS A 298 -9.38 36.32 -20.09
C LYS A 298 -9.43 35.74 -18.69
N GLN A 299 -10.61 35.64 -18.08
CA GLN A 299 -10.76 35.14 -16.72
C GLN A 299 -10.21 33.71 -16.56
N VAL A 300 -10.39 32.85 -17.56
CA VAL A 300 -9.87 31.47 -17.56
C VAL A 300 -8.39 31.42 -17.93
N GLN A 301 -7.96 32.24 -18.88
CA GLN A 301 -6.60 32.23 -19.42
C GLN A 301 -5.57 32.85 -18.49
N ASP A 302 -5.87 34.04 -17.94
CA ASP A 302 -4.88 34.90 -17.30
C ASP A 302 -4.11 34.22 -16.15
N PRO A 303 -4.75 33.45 -15.23
CA PRO A 303 -4.03 32.77 -14.15
C PRO A 303 -2.95 31.79 -14.64
N LYS A 304 -3.24 31.04 -15.71
CA LYS A 304 -2.31 30.05 -16.29
C LYS A 304 -1.34 30.68 -17.28
N VAL A 305 -1.76 31.68 -18.05
CA VAL A 305 -0.92 32.31 -19.08
C VAL A 305 -0.07 33.43 -18.47
N ARG A 306 -0.71 34.55 -18.13
CA ARG A 306 -0.04 35.73 -17.56
C ARG A 306 0.60 35.40 -16.22
N GLY A 307 -0.08 34.63 -15.37
CA GLY A 307 0.45 34.23 -14.08
C GLY A 307 1.73 33.42 -14.18
N THR A 308 1.78 32.45 -15.09
CA THR A 308 3.00 31.67 -15.35
C THR A 308 4.12 32.53 -15.93
N TRP A 309 3.78 33.49 -16.80
CA TRP A 309 4.77 34.41 -17.35
C TRP A 309 5.36 35.33 -16.27
N ASN A 310 4.54 35.87 -15.37
CA ASN A 310 5.02 36.68 -14.25
C ASN A 310 5.95 35.88 -13.31
N LEU A 311 5.61 34.61 -13.04
CA LEU A 311 6.48 33.70 -12.28
C LEU A 311 7.79 33.43 -13.00
N HIS A 312 7.75 33.27 -14.33
CA HIS A 312 8.94 33.06 -15.16
C HIS A 312 9.91 34.22 -15.01
N GLU A 313 9.44 35.45 -15.24
CA GLU A 313 10.25 36.67 -15.20
C GLU A 313 10.79 36.92 -13.79
N ALA A 314 9.98 36.69 -12.75
CA ALA A 314 10.39 36.93 -11.37
C ALA A 314 11.43 35.92 -10.85
N LEU A 315 11.50 34.72 -11.43
CA LEU A 315 12.37 33.60 -11.00
C LEU A 315 13.28 33.11 -12.13
N GLU A 316 13.57 33.95 -13.12
CA GLU A 316 14.38 33.58 -14.27
C GLU A 316 15.85 33.35 -13.89
N SER A 317 16.36 34.18 -12.98
CA SER A 317 17.73 34.13 -12.46
C SER A 317 17.87 33.32 -11.17
N THR A 318 16.80 32.65 -10.72
CA THR A 318 16.82 31.82 -9.51
C THR A 318 17.15 30.38 -9.87
N ASP A 319 18.11 29.78 -9.16
CA ASP A 319 18.44 28.36 -9.29
C ASP A 319 17.38 27.52 -8.58
N LEU A 320 16.35 27.12 -9.33
CA LEU A 320 15.26 26.31 -8.83
C LEU A 320 15.61 24.83 -8.94
N ASP A 321 15.25 24.05 -7.92
CA ASP A 321 15.16 22.61 -8.03
C ASP A 321 14.07 22.26 -9.05
N PHE A 322 12.86 22.84 -8.94
CA PHE A 322 11.75 22.56 -9.85
C PHE A 322 10.82 23.75 -10.12
N PHE A 323 10.17 23.70 -11.29
CA PHE A 323 9.07 24.57 -11.67
C PHE A 323 7.97 23.73 -12.31
N ILE A 324 6.91 23.42 -11.56
CA ILE A 324 5.87 22.49 -12.01
C ILE A 324 4.58 23.24 -12.31
N LEU A 325 4.10 23.07 -13.53
CA LEU A 325 2.84 23.59 -14.04
C LEU A 325 1.76 22.54 -13.88
N PHE A 326 0.63 22.91 -13.29
CA PHE A 326 -0.53 22.04 -13.28
C PHE A 326 -1.33 22.29 -14.56
N GLY A 327 -1.20 21.37 -15.50
CA GLY A 327 -1.99 21.30 -16.72
C GLY A 327 -3.33 20.64 -16.48
N SER A 328 -3.92 20.11 -17.55
CA SER A 328 -5.14 19.32 -17.48
C SER A 328 -5.25 18.42 -18.68
N LEU A 329 -5.82 17.23 -18.48
CA LEU A 329 -6.14 16.30 -19.55
C LEU A 329 -6.91 16.98 -20.70
N THR A 330 -7.78 17.94 -20.37
CA THR A 330 -8.54 18.75 -21.34
C THR A 330 -7.64 19.50 -22.33
N GLY A 331 -6.42 19.88 -21.96
CA GLY A 331 -5.46 20.51 -22.87
C GLY A 331 -4.92 19.58 -23.96
N ALA A 332 -4.93 18.26 -23.71
CA ALA A 332 -4.46 17.24 -24.64
C ALA A 332 -5.60 16.63 -25.47
N THR A 333 -6.76 16.41 -24.85
CA THR A 333 -7.89 15.70 -25.47
C THR A 333 -9.04 16.61 -25.91
N GLY A 334 -9.08 17.84 -25.41
CA GLY A 334 -10.25 18.69 -25.48
C GLY A 334 -11.38 18.21 -24.56
N ASN A 335 -12.35 19.09 -24.31
CA ASN A 335 -13.62 18.78 -23.67
C ASN A 335 -14.68 19.79 -24.15
N PRO A 336 -15.88 19.36 -24.61
CA PRO A 336 -16.93 20.29 -25.00
C PRO A 336 -17.25 21.31 -23.91
N GLY A 337 -17.40 22.57 -24.28
CA GLY A 337 -17.65 23.68 -23.34
C GLY A 337 -16.40 24.25 -22.66
N GLN A 338 -15.20 23.67 -22.88
CA GLN A 338 -13.98 24.08 -22.19
C GLN A 338 -12.90 24.62 -23.14
N ALA A 339 -13.28 25.31 -24.22
CA ALA A 339 -12.33 25.78 -25.23
C ALA A 339 -11.28 26.76 -24.65
N SER A 340 -11.71 27.72 -23.82
CA SER A 340 -10.81 28.66 -23.13
C SER A 340 -9.85 27.94 -22.17
N TYR A 341 -10.34 26.96 -21.42
CA TYR A 341 -9.55 26.17 -20.48
C TYR A 341 -8.56 25.24 -21.19
N ALA A 342 -8.99 24.58 -22.28
CA ALA A 342 -8.12 23.76 -23.11
C ALA A 342 -6.95 24.59 -23.64
N ALA A 343 -7.24 25.76 -24.22
CA ALA A 343 -6.22 26.67 -24.75
C ALA A 343 -5.22 27.14 -23.67
N ALA A 344 -5.69 27.43 -22.45
CA ALA A 344 -4.82 27.80 -21.33
C ALA A 344 -3.85 26.67 -20.94
N ASN A 345 -4.31 25.42 -20.93
CA ASN A 345 -3.47 24.27 -20.60
C ASN A 345 -2.51 23.91 -21.76
N THR A 346 -2.93 24.07 -23.01
CA THR A 346 -2.02 23.92 -24.17
C THR A 346 -0.92 24.97 -24.15
N PHE A 347 -1.21 26.21 -23.71
CA PHE A 347 -0.16 27.22 -23.47
C PHE A 347 0.86 26.72 -22.44
N LEU A 348 0.44 26.16 -21.30
CA LEU A 348 1.37 25.63 -20.30
C LEU A 348 2.27 24.53 -20.87
N ALA A 349 1.72 23.65 -21.70
CA ALA A 349 2.49 22.60 -22.37
C ALA A 349 3.57 23.19 -23.30
N SER A 350 3.23 24.20 -24.10
CA SER A 350 4.19 24.91 -24.96
C SER A 350 5.20 25.74 -24.16
N PHE A 351 4.76 26.38 -23.09
CA PHE A 351 5.62 27.17 -22.21
C PHE A 351 6.64 26.29 -21.49
N SER A 352 6.27 25.04 -21.12
CA SER A 352 7.23 24.08 -20.55
C SER A 352 8.40 23.81 -21.49
N GLN A 353 8.11 23.66 -22.79
CA GLN A 353 9.13 23.47 -23.83
C GLN A 353 10.00 24.72 -24.01
N TYR A 354 9.38 25.90 -24.00
CA TYR A 354 10.10 27.17 -24.06
C TYR A 354 11.05 27.34 -22.87
N ARG A 355 10.59 27.11 -21.63
CA ARG A 355 11.44 27.26 -20.44
C ARG A 355 12.57 26.21 -20.43
N GLN A 356 12.30 24.98 -20.87
CA GLN A 356 13.34 23.95 -21.02
C GLN A 356 14.35 24.23 -22.13
N SER A 357 13.96 24.83 -23.26
CA SER A 357 14.90 25.22 -24.33
C SER A 357 15.91 26.26 -23.86
N ARG A 358 15.54 27.03 -22.82
CA ARG A 358 16.41 27.96 -22.09
C ARG A 358 17.22 27.29 -20.97
N LYS A 359 17.18 25.96 -20.86
CA LYS A 359 17.83 25.13 -19.83
C LYS A 359 17.36 25.45 -18.40
N LEU A 360 16.16 26.02 -18.26
CA LEU A 360 15.56 26.27 -16.96
C LEU A 360 14.64 25.11 -16.57
N PRO A 361 14.56 24.75 -15.27
CA PRO A 361 13.62 23.74 -14.79
C PRO A 361 12.19 24.08 -15.20
N CYS A 362 11.49 23.11 -15.76
CA CYS A 362 10.05 23.20 -16.02
C CYS A 362 9.49 21.80 -16.32
N SER A 363 8.42 21.43 -15.63
CA SER A 363 7.63 20.22 -15.91
C SER A 363 6.15 20.58 -15.89
N ILE A 364 5.31 19.79 -16.54
CA ILE A 364 3.86 19.95 -16.54
C ILE A 364 3.20 18.61 -16.19
N VAL A 365 2.26 18.64 -15.26
CA VAL A 365 1.41 17.50 -14.92
C VAL A 365 0.00 17.81 -15.38
N ASP A 366 -0.48 17.10 -16.41
CA ASP A 366 -1.86 17.21 -16.85
C ASP A 366 -2.75 16.37 -15.96
N VAL A 367 -3.41 17.05 -15.02
CA VAL A 367 -4.27 16.41 -14.04
C VAL A 367 -5.58 15.97 -14.69
N GLY A 368 -5.93 14.70 -14.46
CA GLY A 368 -7.22 14.12 -14.82
C GLY A 368 -8.34 14.50 -13.85
N VAL A 369 -9.46 13.80 -13.90
CA VAL A 369 -10.52 13.96 -12.89
C VAL A 369 -10.01 13.34 -11.59
N MET A 370 -10.06 14.06 -10.48
CA MET A 370 -9.59 13.58 -9.17
C MET A 370 -10.77 13.09 -8.33
N GLU A 371 -10.64 11.92 -7.67
CA GLU A 371 -11.71 11.32 -6.84
C GLU A 371 -11.99 12.14 -5.58
N SER A 372 -10.96 12.31 -4.74
CA SER A 372 -11.12 12.76 -3.34
C SER A 372 -10.67 14.19 -3.09
N ILE A 373 -9.97 14.80 -4.05
CA ILE A 373 -9.41 16.15 -3.96
C ILE A 373 -9.67 16.95 -5.24
N GLY A 374 -9.52 18.27 -5.20
CA GLY A 374 -9.69 19.14 -6.37
C GLY A 374 -11.13 19.58 -6.63
N PHE A 375 -11.39 20.20 -7.79
CA PHE A 375 -12.64 20.89 -8.08
C PHE A 375 -13.87 19.96 -8.12
N VAL A 376 -13.76 18.83 -8.83
CA VAL A 376 -14.87 17.88 -9.04
C VAL A 376 -15.29 17.18 -7.75
N SER A 377 -14.36 16.89 -6.84
CA SER A 377 -14.66 16.26 -5.54
C SER A 377 -15.63 17.08 -4.67
N ARG A 378 -15.77 18.38 -4.92
CA ARG A 378 -16.64 19.30 -4.16
C ARG A 378 -18.09 19.31 -4.62
N ASP A 379 -18.38 18.74 -5.79
CA ASP A 379 -19.72 18.68 -6.37
C ASP A 379 -20.12 17.23 -6.67
N ALA A 380 -20.96 16.68 -5.79
CA ALA A 380 -21.44 15.31 -5.90
C ALA A 380 -22.24 15.03 -7.18
N ALA A 381 -22.94 16.03 -7.73
CA ALA A 381 -23.72 15.87 -8.96
C ALA A 381 -22.81 15.77 -10.17
N THR A 382 -21.85 16.69 -10.30
CA THR A 382 -20.82 16.65 -11.36
C THR A 382 -20.00 15.36 -11.28
N ARG A 383 -19.59 14.93 -10.08
CA ARG A 383 -18.87 13.67 -9.87
C ARG A 383 -19.66 12.46 -10.39
N SER A 384 -20.93 12.35 -9.99
CA SER A 384 -21.80 11.25 -10.40
C SER A 384 -22.03 11.23 -11.91
N GLN A 385 -22.21 12.40 -12.53
CA GLN A 385 -22.38 12.55 -13.97
C GLN A 385 -21.12 12.11 -14.74
N MET A 386 -19.93 12.56 -14.32
CA MET A 386 -18.67 12.19 -14.96
C MET A 386 -18.37 10.69 -14.81
N HIS A 387 -18.67 10.10 -13.66
CA HIS A 387 -18.56 8.65 -13.45
C HIS A 387 -19.49 7.89 -14.39
N ALA A 388 -20.77 8.30 -14.47
CA ALA A 388 -21.73 7.73 -15.40
C ALA A 388 -21.30 7.89 -16.87
N ALA A 389 -20.60 8.97 -17.21
CA ALA A 389 -20.03 9.24 -18.53
C ALA A 389 -18.77 8.42 -18.86
N GLY A 390 -18.23 7.62 -17.94
CA GLY A 390 -17.09 6.75 -18.18
C GLY A 390 -15.72 7.41 -17.98
N PHE A 391 -15.65 8.58 -17.36
CA PHE A 391 -14.39 9.21 -16.99
C PHE A 391 -13.72 8.40 -15.86
N TYR A 392 -12.40 8.26 -15.93
CA TYR A 392 -11.61 7.68 -14.84
C TYR A 392 -11.30 8.76 -13.79
N PHE A 393 -11.43 8.36 -12.53
CA PHE A 393 -11.14 9.20 -11.37
C PHE A 393 -9.79 8.80 -10.79
N ALA A 394 -8.79 9.65 -11.03
CA ALA A 394 -7.46 9.50 -10.50
C ALA A 394 -7.46 9.66 -8.97
N GLN A 395 -6.69 8.78 -8.34
CA GLN A 395 -6.46 8.78 -6.90
C GLN A 395 -5.38 9.80 -6.54
N GLU A 396 -5.41 10.28 -5.30
CA GLU A 396 -4.42 11.21 -4.77
C GLU A 396 -2.98 10.68 -4.92
N GLN A 397 -2.78 9.38 -4.66
CA GLN A 397 -1.46 8.74 -4.81
C GLN A 397 -0.95 8.78 -6.25
N GLU A 398 -1.82 8.68 -7.25
CA GLU A 398 -1.42 8.79 -8.65
C GLU A 398 -0.87 10.19 -8.92
N LEU A 399 -1.55 11.24 -8.46
CA LEU A 399 -1.07 12.60 -8.59
C LEU A 399 0.29 12.80 -7.90
N ILE A 400 0.42 12.32 -6.66
CA ILE A 400 1.68 12.36 -5.90
C ILE A 400 2.80 11.68 -6.68
N ASP A 401 2.55 10.51 -7.27
CA ASP A 401 3.54 9.78 -8.05
C ASP A 401 4.00 10.57 -9.30
N ALA A 402 3.09 11.24 -10.00
CA ALA A 402 3.48 12.09 -11.13
C ALA A 402 4.26 13.34 -10.69
N ILE A 403 3.92 13.92 -9.54
CA ILE A 403 4.67 15.04 -8.98
C ILE A 403 6.07 14.60 -8.57
N GLU A 404 6.21 13.46 -7.88
CA GLU A 404 7.51 12.90 -7.52
C GLU A 404 8.36 12.62 -8.77
N VAL A 405 7.77 12.04 -9.83
CA VAL A 405 8.46 11.84 -11.12
C VAL A 405 8.88 13.16 -11.76
N SER A 406 8.01 14.17 -11.74
CA SER A 406 8.24 15.50 -12.33
C SER A 406 9.26 16.33 -11.56
N MET A 407 9.42 16.08 -10.25
CA MET A 407 10.46 16.65 -9.39
C MET A 407 11.78 15.87 -9.47
N ALA A 408 11.74 14.55 -9.72
CA ALA A 408 12.96 13.73 -9.78
C ALA A 408 13.65 13.76 -11.15
N HIS A 409 12.88 13.98 -12.22
CA HIS A 409 13.39 14.02 -13.59
C HIS A 409 13.20 15.42 -14.15
N PHE A 410 14.23 16.25 -14.07
CA PHE A 410 14.39 17.40 -14.96
C PHE A 410 15.11 16.89 -16.21
N PRO A 411 14.42 16.62 -17.33
CA PRO A 411 15.13 16.44 -18.58
C PRO A 411 15.77 17.79 -18.92
N THR A 412 17.04 17.98 -18.55
CA THR A 412 17.89 18.95 -19.23
C THR A 412 17.79 18.63 -20.71
N ALA A 413 17.41 19.58 -21.55
CA ALA A 413 17.19 19.39 -22.98
C ALA A 413 18.32 18.56 -23.59
N THR A 414 18.15 17.24 -23.66
CA THR A 414 19.06 16.39 -24.41
C THR A 414 18.64 16.61 -25.85
N ASN A 415 19.56 17.12 -26.67
CA ASN A 415 19.49 17.17 -28.13
C ASN A 415 19.45 15.75 -28.74
N GLY A 416 18.56 14.91 -28.26
CA GLY A 416 18.40 13.53 -28.66
C GLY A 416 16.92 13.26 -28.73
N SER A 417 16.39 13.27 -29.96
CA SER A 417 15.23 12.48 -30.31
C SER A 417 15.50 11.07 -29.79
N TRP A 418 14.86 10.69 -28.69
CA TRP A 418 14.80 9.28 -28.38
C TRP A 418 14.08 8.61 -29.55
N PRO A 419 14.57 7.47 -30.05
CA PRO A 419 13.83 6.72 -31.03
C PRO A 419 12.56 6.26 -30.32
N THR A 420 11.48 7.03 -30.44
CA THR A 420 10.19 6.39 -30.55
C THR A 420 10.36 5.44 -31.72
N THR A 421 9.84 4.23 -31.61
CA THR A 421 9.90 3.22 -32.69
C THR A 421 9.36 3.73 -34.04
N HIS A 422 8.80 4.96 -34.07
CA HIS A 422 8.11 5.61 -35.18
C HIS A 422 8.57 7.06 -35.45
N GLY A 423 9.65 7.58 -34.83
CA GLY A 423 10.19 8.91 -35.15
C GLY A 423 9.32 10.14 -34.78
N GLY A 424 8.33 9.99 -33.88
CA GLY A 424 7.44 11.07 -33.45
C GLY A 424 8.00 11.98 -32.33
N TYR A 425 7.45 13.19 -32.23
CA TYR A 425 7.74 14.16 -31.17
C TYR A 425 7.30 13.66 -29.77
N CYS A 426 8.10 13.95 -28.74
CA CYS A 426 7.81 13.61 -27.35
C CYS A 426 8.30 14.72 -26.40
N ASN A 427 7.39 15.28 -25.60
CA ASN A 427 7.74 16.20 -24.51
C ASN A 427 7.90 15.42 -23.20
N ARG A 428 9.13 15.17 -22.78
CA ARG A 428 9.41 14.43 -21.54
C ARG A 428 9.08 15.22 -20.26
N ALA A 429 8.90 16.54 -20.39
CA ALA A 429 8.46 17.39 -19.29
C ALA A 429 6.99 17.20 -18.94
N GLN A 430 6.21 16.59 -19.83
CA GLN A 430 4.76 16.51 -19.73
C GLN A 430 4.31 15.12 -19.32
N VAL A 431 3.71 15.03 -18.13
CA VAL A 431 3.12 13.80 -17.60
C VAL A 431 1.62 13.96 -17.61
N THR A 432 0.93 13.16 -18.42
CA THR A 432 -0.54 13.16 -18.47
C THR A 432 -1.11 12.03 -17.65
N GLN A 433 -2.08 12.35 -16.79
CA GLN A 433 -2.72 11.39 -15.89
C GLN A 433 -4.20 11.20 -16.22
N GLY A 434 -4.74 10.05 -15.83
CA GLY A 434 -6.17 9.77 -15.93
C GLY A 434 -6.70 9.61 -17.36
N LEU A 435 -5.82 9.43 -18.36
CA LEU A 435 -6.21 9.09 -19.73
C LEU A 435 -6.62 7.60 -19.81
N ARG A 436 -7.70 7.28 -19.10
CA ARG A 436 -8.32 5.95 -18.98
C ARG A 436 -9.84 6.11 -19.04
N SER A 437 -10.51 5.12 -19.63
CA SER A 437 -11.97 5.04 -19.66
C SER A 437 -12.43 3.93 -18.72
N SER A 438 -13.36 4.24 -17.83
CA SER A 438 -14.01 3.23 -16.97
C SER A 438 -15.11 2.44 -17.70
N ARG A 439 -15.44 2.85 -18.94
CA ARG A 439 -16.40 2.16 -19.81
C ARG A 439 -15.74 1.64 -21.10
N PRO A 440 -16.29 0.58 -21.72
CA PRO A 440 -15.85 0.13 -23.04
C PRO A 440 -15.96 1.22 -24.11
N ARG A 441 -15.14 1.12 -25.16
CA ARG A 441 -15.08 2.11 -26.26
C ARG A 441 -16.43 2.35 -26.93
N PHE A 442 -17.17 1.28 -27.18
CA PHE A 442 -18.43 1.30 -27.92
C PHE A 442 -19.67 1.40 -27.03
N ASP A 443 -19.50 1.56 -25.72
CA ASP A 443 -20.62 1.83 -24.82
C ASP A 443 -21.28 3.17 -25.20
N ALA A 444 -22.60 3.14 -25.41
CA ALA A 444 -23.42 4.29 -25.78
C ALA A 444 -23.41 5.38 -24.70
N ALA A 445 -23.12 5.06 -23.44
CA ALA A 445 -22.98 6.01 -22.34
C ALA A 445 -21.54 6.50 -22.11
N ASN A 446 -20.54 5.93 -22.79
CA ASN A 446 -19.18 6.48 -22.76
C ASN A 446 -19.16 7.86 -23.45
N ARG A 447 -18.76 8.90 -22.72
CA ARG A 447 -18.71 10.29 -23.19
C ARG A 447 -17.29 10.86 -23.17
N ASN A 448 -16.25 10.03 -22.99
CA ASN A 448 -14.87 10.48 -23.11
C ASN A 448 -14.64 11.11 -24.49
N PRO A 449 -14.12 12.35 -24.57
CA PRO A 449 -13.98 13.07 -25.84
C PRO A 449 -12.98 12.39 -26.79
N TRP A 450 -11.99 11.71 -26.24
CA TRP A 450 -10.94 11.00 -26.96
C TRP A 450 -11.33 9.56 -27.39
N LYS A 451 -12.55 9.07 -27.09
CA LYS A 451 -12.93 7.67 -27.37
C LYS A 451 -12.91 7.29 -28.87
N ARG A 452 -13.05 8.29 -29.74
CA ARG A 452 -13.00 8.14 -31.21
C ARG A 452 -11.67 8.58 -31.82
N ASP A 453 -10.74 9.06 -30.99
CA ASP A 453 -9.43 9.52 -31.47
C ASP A 453 -8.58 8.33 -31.94
N ILE A 454 -8.07 8.40 -33.17
CA ILE A 454 -7.27 7.34 -33.77
C ILE A 454 -5.92 7.17 -33.05
N ARG A 455 -5.41 8.23 -32.41
CA ARG A 455 -4.18 8.19 -31.59
C ARG A 455 -4.34 7.27 -30.38
N MET A 456 -5.57 7.07 -29.92
CA MET A 456 -5.91 6.16 -28.83
C MET A 456 -6.10 4.71 -29.29
N SER A 457 -5.89 4.39 -30.57
CA SER A 457 -6.02 3.02 -31.09
C SER A 457 -5.15 2.01 -30.34
N LEU A 458 -3.90 2.38 -30.02
CA LEU A 458 -3.00 1.55 -29.21
C LEU A 458 -3.54 1.35 -27.79
N TYR A 459 -4.10 2.37 -27.12
CA TYR A 459 -4.73 2.19 -25.81
C TYR A 459 -5.88 1.17 -25.87
N TRP A 460 -6.72 1.24 -26.91
CA TRP A 460 -7.81 0.29 -27.10
C TRP A 460 -7.35 -1.12 -27.51
N GLN A 461 -6.16 -1.24 -28.11
CA GLN A 461 -5.53 -2.52 -28.42
C GLN A 461 -4.81 -3.09 -27.20
N LEU A 462 -4.05 -2.29 -26.46
CA LEU A 462 -3.42 -2.69 -25.20
C LEU A 462 -4.47 -3.11 -24.20
N ALA A 463 -5.59 -2.40 -24.06
CA ALA A 463 -6.73 -2.85 -23.25
C ALA A 463 -7.35 -4.20 -23.73
N LYS A 464 -6.98 -4.69 -24.92
CA LYS A 464 -7.32 -6.03 -25.43
C LYS A 464 -6.15 -7.04 -25.33
N THR A 465 -4.89 -6.60 -25.45
CA THR A 465 -3.69 -7.44 -25.61
C THR A 465 -2.88 -7.56 -24.33
N GLU A 466 -2.72 -6.45 -23.60
CA GLU A 466 -2.67 -6.57 -22.15
C GLU A 466 -4.10 -6.98 -21.78
N GLY A 467 -4.29 -8.23 -21.39
CA GLY A 467 -5.01 -8.37 -20.14
C GLY A 467 -4.28 -7.47 -19.15
N ILE A 468 -4.66 -6.18 -19.08
CA ILE A 468 -4.62 -5.42 -17.84
C ILE A 468 -5.03 -6.49 -16.84
N PRO A 469 -4.16 -6.92 -15.89
CA PRO A 469 -4.59 -7.90 -14.93
C PRO A 469 -5.86 -7.30 -14.39
N ASP A 470 -6.96 -7.94 -14.74
CA ASP A 470 -8.26 -7.44 -14.42
C ASP A 470 -8.32 -7.78 -12.94
N SER A 471 -7.69 -6.93 -12.13
CA SER A 471 -7.86 -6.90 -10.70
C SER A 471 -9.34 -6.69 -10.39
N ASP A 472 -10.14 -6.31 -11.40
CA ASP A 472 -11.60 -6.24 -11.38
C ASP A 472 -12.33 -7.19 -12.35
N GLN A 473 -11.71 -8.14 -13.07
CA GLN A 473 -12.43 -9.27 -13.70
C GLN A 473 -11.55 -10.52 -13.77
N THR A 474 -11.29 -11.08 -12.60
CA THR A 474 -11.34 -12.55 -12.55
C THR A 474 -12.66 -13.00 -13.22
N PRO A 475 -12.71 -14.12 -13.94
CA PRO A 475 -13.97 -14.69 -14.44
C PRO A 475 -15.05 -14.75 -13.35
N LEU A 476 -14.62 -14.84 -12.10
CA LEU A 476 -15.41 -14.66 -10.89
C LEU A 476 -16.02 -13.26 -10.72
N HIS A 477 -15.30 -12.15 -10.87
CA HIS A 477 -15.89 -10.81 -10.70
C HIS A 477 -16.84 -10.45 -11.86
N ALA A 478 -16.56 -10.88 -13.09
CA ALA A 478 -17.54 -10.79 -14.19
C ALA A 478 -18.82 -11.59 -13.88
N LEU A 479 -18.67 -12.80 -13.31
CA LEU A 479 -19.79 -13.62 -12.84
C LEU A 479 -20.54 -12.96 -11.68
N VAL A 480 -19.84 -12.42 -10.67
CA VAL A 480 -20.45 -11.71 -9.52
C VAL A 480 -21.25 -10.50 -9.98
N HIS A 481 -20.76 -9.75 -10.96
CA HIS A 481 -21.49 -8.61 -11.53
C HIS A 481 -22.69 -9.05 -12.40
N SER A 482 -22.63 -10.21 -13.06
CA SER A 482 -23.76 -10.73 -13.85
C SER A 482 -24.86 -11.39 -13.01
N ILE A 483 -24.54 -11.92 -11.83
CA ILE A 483 -25.52 -12.53 -10.90
C ILE A 483 -26.62 -11.56 -10.48
N ALA A 484 -26.33 -10.25 -10.40
CA ALA A 484 -27.34 -9.24 -10.08
C ALA A 484 -28.41 -9.10 -11.18
N ALA A 485 -28.08 -9.42 -12.43
CA ALA A 485 -28.99 -9.33 -13.58
C ALA A 485 -29.67 -10.67 -13.91
N ASP A 486 -28.99 -11.79 -13.65
CA ASP A 486 -29.51 -13.15 -13.83
C ASP A 486 -29.03 -14.06 -12.69
N PRO A 487 -29.79 -14.11 -11.57
CA PRO A 487 -29.41 -14.92 -10.40
C PRO A 487 -29.37 -16.43 -10.70
N ASP A 488 -30.20 -16.93 -11.63
CA ASP A 488 -30.34 -18.36 -11.94
C ASP A 488 -29.08 -18.96 -12.59
N MET A 489 -28.15 -18.12 -13.08
CA MET A 489 -26.84 -18.56 -13.57
C MET A 489 -26.02 -19.33 -12.52
N LEU A 490 -26.29 -19.12 -11.22
CA LEU A 490 -25.62 -19.86 -10.14
C LEU A 490 -25.99 -21.35 -10.09
N HIS A 491 -27.05 -21.79 -10.78
CA HIS A 491 -27.39 -23.21 -10.94
C HIS A 491 -26.64 -23.89 -12.10
N GLN A 492 -25.97 -23.12 -12.96
CA GLN A 492 -25.26 -23.67 -14.12
C GLN A 492 -23.91 -24.27 -13.69
N PRO A 493 -23.64 -25.56 -13.98
CA PRO A 493 -22.38 -26.22 -13.58
C PRO A 493 -21.12 -25.49 -14.06
N ALA A 494 -21.15 -24.96 -15.29
CA ALA A 494 -20.04 -24.20 -15.87
C ALA A 494 -19.73 -22.90 -15.09
N LYS A 495 -20.73 -22.28 -14.46
CA LYS A 495 -20.53 -21.07 -13.64
C LYS A 495 -20.06 -21.40 -12.23
N GLN A 496 -20.50 -22.52 -11.67
CA GLN A 496 -19.99 -23.04 -10.40
C GLN A 496 -18.50 -23.42 -10.50
N GLU A 497 -18.09 -24.00 -11.63
CA GLU A 497 -16.68 -24.36 -11.88
C GLU A 497 -15.76 -23.13 -11.91
N VAL A 498 -16.22 -22.00 -12.45
CA VAL A 498 -15.50 -20.71 -12.38
C VAL A 498 -15.24 -20.27 -10.94
N ILE A 499 -16.21 -20.45 -10.05
CA ILE A 499 -16.07 -20.12 -8.63
C ILE A 499 -15.08 -21.07 -7.95
N VAL A 500 -15.14 -22.37 -8.27
CA VAL A 500 -14.19 -23.38 -7.75
C VAL A 500 -12.76 -23.06 -8.16
N GLN A 501 -12.53 -22.74 -9.44
CA GLN A 501 -11.20 -22.37 -9.94
C GLN A 501 -10.68 -21.09 -9.29
N ALA A 502 -11.52 -20.08 -9.11
CA ALA A 502 -11.13 -18.83 -8.48
C ALA A 502 -10.76 -19.00 -7.00
N VAL A 503 -11.52 -19.84 -6.26
CA VAL A 503 -11.18 -20.21 -4.88
C VAL A 503 -9.86 -21.00 -4.85
N GLY A 504 -9.65 -21.93 -5.78
CA GLY A 504 -8.39 -22.67 -5.91
C GLY A 504 -7.18 -21.76 -6.14
N ARG A 505 -7.26 -20.82 -7.09
CA ARG A 505 -6.19 -19.83 -7.35
C ARG A 505 -5.90 -18.95 -6.15
N MET A 506 -6.94 -18.48 -5.48
CA MET A 506 -6.80 -17.68 -4.26
C MET A 506 -6.04 -18.47 -3.18
N LEU A 507 -6.39 -19.75 -2.97
CA LEU A 507 -5.69 -20.61 -2.02
C LEU A 507 -4.25 -20.87 -2.44
N CYS A 508 -3.97 -21.18 -3.72
CA CYS A 508 -2.60 -21.32 -4.22
C CYS A 508 -1.76 -20.05 -3.97
N ALA A 509 -2.32 -18.87 -4.23
CA ALA A 509 -1.65 -17.59 -4.02
C ALA A 509 -1.31 -17.33 -2.54
N PHE A 510 -2.25 -17.58 -1.63
CA PHE A 510 -2.01 -17.39 -0.19
C PHE A 510 -1.06 -18.44 0.40
N MET A 511 -1.04 -19.63 -0.18
CA MET A 511 -0.18 -20.74 0.25
C MET A 511 1.17 -20.77 -0.45
N LEU A 512 1.42 -19.84 -1.39
CA LEU A 512 2.62 -19.81 -2.25
C LEU A 512 2.87 -21.14 -2.98
N GLN A 513 1.79 -21.77 -3.45
CA GLN A 513 1.79 -23.03 -4.22
C GLN A 513 1.53 -22.77 -5.71
N PRO A 514 2.10 -23.59 -6.62
CA PRO A 514 1.73 -23.60 -8.04
C PRO A 514 0.24 -23.92 -8.25
N GLU A 515 -0.41 -23.31 -9.24
CA GLU A 515 -1.84 -23.54 -9.56
C GLU A 515 -2.15 -25.01 -9.90
N GLU A 516 -1.15 -25.78 -10.32
CA GLU A 516 -1.25 -27.18 -10.73
C GLU A 516 -1.43 -28.18 -9.56
N ASN A 517 -1.23 -27.72 -8.31
CA ASN A 517 -1.15 -28.61 -7.14
C ASN A 517 -2.47 -28.78 -6.34
N LEU A 518 -3.55 -28.06 -6.66
CA LEU A 518 -4.80 -28.12 -5.89
C LEU A 518 -5.96 -28.72 -6.69
N GLU A 519 -6.29 -29.98 -6.38
CA GLU A 519 -7.54 -30.60 -6.84
C GLU A 519 -8.71 -30.19 -5.95
N GLY A 520 -9.93 -30.10 -6.49
CA GLY A 520 -11.13 -29.67 -5.75
C GLY A 520 -11.44 -30.48 -4.48
N LYS A 521 -11.02 -31.76 -4.44
CA LYS A 521 -11.19 -32.67 -3.30
C LYS A 521 -10.15 -32.48 -2.19
N THR A 522 -9.14 -31.63 -2.39
CA THR A 522 -8.07 -31.41 -1.40
C THR A 522 -8.66 -30.82 -0.12
N THR A 523 -8.32 -31.41 1.03
CA THR A 523 -8.81 -30.95 2.33
C THR A 523 -8.11 -29.68 2.77
N LEU A 524 -8.86 -28.70 3.26
CA LEU A 524 -8.33 -27.41 3.73
C LEU A 524 -7.34 -27.58 4.91
N SER A 525 -7.53 -28.63 5.71
CA SER A 525 -6.63 -29.01 6.80
C SER A 525 -5.28 -29.54 6.32
N SER A 526 -5.23 -30.24 5.17
CA SER A 526 -3.96 -30.75 4.61
C SER A 526 -3.13 -29.67 3.94
N ILE A 527 -3.78 -28.60 3.46
CA ILE A 527 -3.12 -27.42 2.88
C ILE A 527 -2.56 -26.50 3.98
N GLY A 528 -2.98 -26.66 5.24
CA GLY A 528 -2.42 -25.89 6.36
C GLY A 528 -2.96 -24.47 6.47
N ILE A 529 -4.25 -24.27 6.16
CA ILE A 529 -4.93 -22.98 6.37
C ILE A 529 -4.92 -22.65 7.86
N ASP A 530 -4.12 -21.65 8.24
CA ASP A 530 -4.03 -21.15 9.60
C ASP A 530 -4.98 -19.96 9.82
N SER A 531 -4.95 -19.38 11.02
CA SER A 531 -5.80 -18.24 11.37
C SER A 531 -5.46 -16.96 10.58
N LEU A 532 -4.24 -16.81 10.07
CA LEU A 532 -3.82 -15.65 9.27
C LEU A 532 -4.33 -15.80 7.83
N VAL A 533 -4.11 -16.96 7.21
CA VAL A 533 -4.66 -17.29 5.89
C VAL A 533 -6.20 -17.24 5.92
N SER A 534 -6.82 -17.65 7.03
CA SER A 534 -8.28 -17.50 7.21
C SER A 534 -8.75 -16.04 7.19
N ILE A 535 -7.94 -15.11 7.71
CA ILE A 535 -8.24 -13.67 7.65
C ILE A 535 -8.08 -13.15 6.22
N GLU A 536 -7.04 -13.59 5.50
CA GLU A 536 -6.83 -13.24 4.09
C GLU A 536 -7.95 -13.78 3.19
N ILE A 537 -8.37 -15.04 3.41
CA ILE A 537 -9.54 -15.64 2.74
C ILE A 537 -10.79 -14.80 3.01
N ARG A 538 -11.05 -14.42 4.28
CA ARG A 538 -12.19 -13.59 4.64
C ARG A 538 -12.15 -12.20 3.99
N ASN A 539 -10.98 -11.56 3.95
CA ASN A 539 -10.78 -10.26 3.32
C ASN A 539 -11.00 -10.33 1.81
N TRP A 540 -10.44 -11.38 1.17
CA TRP A 540 -10.69 -11.67 -0.24
C TRP A 540 -12.17 -11.92 -0.50
N TRP A 541 -12.86 -12.66 0.37
CA TRP A 541 -14.29 -12.95 0.27
C TRP A 541 -15.13 -11.66 0.24
N LYS A 542 -14.86 -10.76 1.19
CA LYS A 542 -15.56 -9.48 1.29
C LYS A 542 -15.27 -8.58 0.09
N ARG A 543 -14.01 -8.53 -0.37
CA ARG A 543 -13.59 -7.70 -1.50
C ARG A 543 -14.14 -8.20 -2.84
N THR A 544 -14.14 -9.52 -3.06
CA THR A 544 -14.40 -10.13 -4.37
C THR A 544 -15.87 -10.54 -4.57
N LEU A 545 -16.52 -11.05 -3.51
CA LEU A 545 -17.92 -11.53 -3.58
C LEU A 545 -18.90 -10.52 -2.97
N GLY A 546 -18.40 -9.57 -2.18
CA GLY A 546 -19.23 -8.60 -1.48
C GLY A 546 -20.16 -9.24 -0.44
N VAL A 547 -19.75 -10.36 0.17
CA VAL A 547 -20.44 -11.07 1.26
C VAL A 547 -19.45 -11.37 2.39
N SER A 548 -19.94 -11.53 3.61
CA SER A 548 -19.13 -11.87 4.78
C SER A 548 -19.15 -13.36 5.06
N ILE A 549 -18.00 -13.91 5.45
CA ILE A 549 -17.86 -15.28 5.96
C ILE A 549 -17.10 -15.26 7.30
N SER A 550 -17.47 -16.12 8.24
CA SER A 550 -16.75 -16.28 9.50
C SER A 550 -15.55 -17.22 9.37
N VAL A 551 -14.57 -17.09 10.26
CA VAL A 551 -13.41 -17.99 10.31
C VAL A 551 -13.85 -19.44 10.58
N LEU A 552 -14.89 -19.63 11.39
CA LEU A 552 -15.44 -20.95 11.69
C LEU A 552 -16.05 -21.60 10.44
N GLU A 553 -16.73 -20.82 9.59
CA GLU A 553 -17.28 -21.32 8.32
C GLU A 553 -16.20 -21.66 7.29
N ILE A 554 -15.09 -20.93 7.26
CA ILE A 554 -13.93 -21.24 6.41
C ILE A 554 -13.30 -22.58 6.84
N VAL A 555 -13.09 -22.76 8.14
CA VAL A 555 -12.49 -24.00 8.69
C VAL A 555 -13.43 -25.20 8.49
N ASN A 556 -14.73 -25.00 8.68
CA ASN A 556 -15.74 -26.05 8.52
C ASN A 556 -16.09 -26.37 7.05
N ALA A 557 -15.50 -25.66 6.08
CA ALA A 557 -15.74 -25.91 4.67
C ALA A 557 -15.10 -27.23 4.17
N GLY A 558 -14.16 -27.82 4.93
CA GLY A 558 -13.63 -29.16 4.71
C GLY A 558 -12.66 -29.27 3.53
N THR A 559 -13.09 -28.97 2.31
CA THR A 559 -12.31 -29.07 1.06
C THR A 559 -12.31 -27.76 0.27
N VAL A 560 -11.42 -27.64 -0.72
CA VAL A 560 -11.41 -26.52 -1.68
C VAL A 560 -12.79 -26.37 -2.34
N GLN A 561 -13.39 -27.48 -2.76
CA GLN A 561 -14.74 -27.50 -3.34
C GLN A 561 -15.83 -27.15 -2.31
N GLY A 562 -15.70 -27.59 -1.06
CA GLY A 562 -16.62 -27.21 0.01
C GLY A 562 -16.58 -25.71 0.33
N LEU A 563 -15.40 -25.09 0.23
CA LEU A 563 -15.24 -23.64 0.36
C LEU A 563 -15.86 -22.90 -0.83
N ALA A 564 -15.69 -23.41 -2.05
CA ALA A 564 -16.36 -22.88 -3.22
C ALA A 564 -17.90 -23.00 -3.13
N PHE A 565 -18.42 -24.10 -2.58
CA PHE A 565 -19.85 -24.26 -2.33
C PHE A 565 -20.39 -23.23 -1.33
N LYS A 566 -19.63 -22.93 -0.28
CA LYS A 566 -19.96 -21.83 0.64
C LYS A 566 -20.02 -20.49 -0.08
N ALA A 567 -19.08 -20.21 -0.99
CA ALA A 567 -19.10 -18.98 -1.79
C ALA A 567 -20.36 -18.89 -2.67
N ILE A 568 -20.75 -19.99 -3.33
CA ILE A 568 -21.98 -20.09 -4.12
C ILE A 568 -23.21 -19.82 -3.24
N LYS A 569 -23.31 -20.47 -2.08
CA LYS A 569 -24.43 -20.31 -1.17
C LYS A 569 -24.56 -18.87 -0.65
N SER A 570 -23.45 -18.24 -0.27
CA SER A 570 -23.47 -16.83 0.17
C SER A 570 -23.90 -15.86 -0.94
N LEU A 571 -23.54 -16.15 -2.20
CA LEU A 571 -24.02 -15.37 -3.34
C LEU A 571 -25.52 -15.59 -3.60
N GLN A 572 -26.01 -16.83 -3.50
CA GLN A 572 -27.45 -17.14 -3.61
C GLN A 572 -28.27 -16.41 -2.54
N GLU A 573 -27.81 -16.44 -1.28
CA GLU A 573 -28.46 -15.75 -0.16
C GLU A 573 -28.50 -14.23 -0.35
N LYS A 574 -27.39 -13.63 -0.81
CA LYS A 574 -27.31 -12.19 -1.10
C LYS A 574 -28.29 -11.74 -2.19
N HIS A 575 -28.58 -12.61 -3.17
CA HIS A 575 -29.44 -12.29 -4.31
C HIS A 575 -30.85 -12.89 -4.21
N GLY A 576 -31.23 -13.44 -3.05
CA GLY A 576 -32.61 -13.89 -2.77
C GLY A 576 -33.01 -15.17 -3.51
N ILE A 577 -32.06 -15.97 -3.98
CA ILE A 577 -32.32 -17.25 -4.66
C ILE A 577 -32.63 -18.30 -3.59
N LYS A 578 -33.83 -18.88 -3.62
CA LYS A 578 -34.17 -20.02 -2.75
C LYS A 578 -33.34 -21.23 -3.18
N ALA A 579 -32.61 -21.83 -2.24
CA ALA A 579 -31.92 -23.08 -2.47
C ALA A 579 -32.90 -24.14 -3.01
N SER A 580 -32.59 -24.75 -4.15
CA SER A 580 -33.23 -25.99 -4.56
C SER A 580 -32.87 -27.05 -3.52
N LEU A 581 -33.87 -27.47 -2.74
CA LEU A 581 -33.78 -28.67 -1.90
C LEU A 581 -33.49 -29.85 -2.81
N GLY A 582 -32.22 -30.29 -2.82
CA GLY A 582 -31.76 -31.55 -3.36
C GLY A 582 -30.69 -32.06 -2.41
N GLU A 583 -30.99 -33.22 -1.81
CA GLU A 583 -30.22 -33.94 -0.78
C GLU A 583 -28.75 -34.22 -1.13
#